data_AF-A0A060CM32-F1
#
_entry.id   AF-A0A060CM32-F1
#
_cell.length_a   1.000
_cell.length_b   1.000
_cell.length_c   1.000
_cell.angle_alpha   90.00
_cell.angle_beta   90.00
_cell.angle_gamma   90.00
#
_symmetry.space_group_name_H-M   'P 1'
#
loop_
_entity.id
_entity.type
_entity.pdbx_description
1 polymer ?
#
loop_
_entity_poly.entity_id
_entity_poly.type
_entity_poly.pdbx_seq_one_letter_code
_entity_poly.pdbx_strand_id
1 'polypeptide(L)'
;GAWMNHNVRPWYYYWKFFLEAGVWSLLLLTAIFLPLWSGKERGKREYMFPLAWLLLDVVLLSLMPEKKSRYLLPILIPASYVMGYLIVAWNERLTSSRPLKADKVLYRVNAWLLAGIVAVLPVAGYKFLYSSGYMSLPLYVVVCLIIWAIAVYLGYAALRLRPDNMVVG
;
A
#
# COMPACT_ATOMS: atom_id res chain seq x y z
N GLY A 1 -6.41 42.78 -7.23
CA GLY A 1 -5.33 41.92 -6.73
C GLY A 1 -5.66 40.45 -6.90
N ALA A 2 -5.53 39.91 -8.12
CA ALA A 2 -5.79 38.50 -8.43
C ALA A 2 -4.75 37.53 -7.81
N TRP A 3 -3.73 38.08 -7.15
CA TRP A 3 -2.63 37.37 -6.48
C TRP A 3 -2.77 37.33 -4.96
N MET A 4 -3.90 37.74 -4.38
CA MET A 4 -4.09 37.70 -2.92
C MET A 4 -4.86 36.47 -2.44
N ASN A 5 -5.41 35.67 -3.36
CA ASN A 5 -6.26 34.53 -3.02
C ASN A 5 -5.57 33.20 -3.39
N HIS A 6 -4.37 32.99 -2.84
CA HIS A 6 -3.77 31.67 -2.86
C HIS A 6 -4.53 30.82 -1.85
N ASN A 7 -5.03 29.66 -2.26
CA ASN A 7 -5.58 28.68 -1.33
C ASN A 7 -4.41 28.03 -0.58
N VAL A 8 -3.78 28.80 0.32
CA VAL A 8 -2.59 28.40 1.07
C VAL A 8 -3.03 27.29 2.02
N ARG A 9 -2.51 26.09 1.75
CA ARG A 9 -2.74 24.94 2.62
C ARG A 9 -1.58 24.76 3.59
N PRO A 10 -1.84 24.18 4.78
CA PRO A 10 -0.80 23.91 5.76
C PRO A 10 0.36 23.11 5.17
N TRP A 11 1.56 23.26 5.74
CA TRP A 11 2.77 22.58 5.28
C TRP A 11 2.62 21.04 5.31
N TYR A 12 1.90 20.49 6.30
CA TYR A 12 1.64 19.06 6.45
C TYR A 12 0.57 18.51 5.50
N TYR A 13 0.06 19.31 4.55
CA TYR A 13 -1.00 18.89 3.64
C TYR A 13 -0.70 17.57 2.92
N TYR A 14 0.55 17.39 2.46
CA TYR A 14 0.97 16.18 1.73
C TYR A 14 1.26 14.97 2.62
N TRP A 15 1.27 15.10 3.95
CA TRP A 15 1.39 13.96 4.85
C TRP A 15 0.18 13.02 4.75
N LYS A 16 -0.96 13.55 4.29
CA LYS A 16 -2.16 12.75 4.01
C LYS A 16 -1.93 11.73 2.90
N PHE A 17 -0.91 11.90 2.06
CA PHE A 17 -0.56 10.97 0.99
C PHE A 17 -0.46 9.53 1.48
N PHE A 18 0.13 9.30 2.67
CA PHE A 18 0.28 7.96 3.22
C PHE A 18 -1.06 7.28 3.49
N LEU A 19 -2.11 8.04 3.82
CA LEU A 19 -3.47 7.54 4.01
C LEU A 19 -4.25 7.49 2.67
N GLU A 20 -3.97 8.41 1.76
CA GLU A 20 -4.56 8.44 0.41
C GLU A 20 -4.11 7.27 -0.48
N ALA A 21 -3.01 6.60 -0.13
CA ALA A 21 -2.63 5.31 -0.71
C ALA A 21 -3.67 4.18 -0.45
N GLY A 22 -4.64 4.41 0.43
CA GLY A 22 -5.81 3.55 0.63
C GLY A 22 -5.43 2.21 1.23
N VAL A 23 -5.77 1.12 0.55
CA VAL A 23 -5.48 -0.26 0.97
C VAL A 23 -3.98 -0.49 1.15
N TRP A 24 -3.15 0.24 0.40
CA TRP A 24 -1.69 0.15 0.44
C TRP A 24 -1.04 1.06 1.48
N SER A 25 -1.81 1.86 2.21
CA SER A 25 -1.30 2.79 3.22
C SER A 25 -0.43 2.09 4.27
N LEU A 26 -0.92 0.99 4.83
CA LEU A 26 -0.18 0.22 5.82
C LEU A 26 1.11 -0.32 5.20
N LEU A 27 1.03 -0.89 3.99
CA LEU A 27 2.19 -1.44 3.29
C LEU A 27 3.26 -0.36 3.08
N LEU A 28 2.87 0.81 2.59
CA LEU A 28 3.73 1.96 2.38
C LEU A 28 4.40 2.43 3.67
N LEU A 29 3.64 2.52 4.77
CA LEU A 29 4.19 2.89 6.08
C LEU A 29 5.21 1.85 6.56
N THR A 30 4.90 0.55 6.48
CA THR A 30 5.88 -0.50 6.79
C THR A 30 7.11 -0.42 5.89
N ALA A 31 6.93 -0.05 4.63
CA ALA A 31 8.00 0.04 3.67
C ALA A 31 8.93 1.22 3.99
N ILE A 32 8.42 2.36 4.44
CA ILE A 32 9.21 3.53 4.87
C ILE A 32 9.97 3.26 6.16
N PHE A 33 9.37 2.51 7.10
CA PHE A 33 9.97 2.23 8.40
C PHE A 33 10.87 0.97 8.43
N LEU A 34 10.94 0.22 7.32
CA LEU A 34 11.84 -0.94 7.15
C LEU A 34 13.28 -0.74 7.67
N PRO A 35 13.99 0.38 7.38
CA PRO A 35 15.36 0.59 7.81
C PRO A 35 15.51 0.82 9.31
N LEU A 36 14.42 1.04 10.06
CA LEU A 36 14.48 1.18 11.51
C LEU A 36 14.79 -0.14 12.21
N TRP A 37 14.21 -1.25 11.74
CA TRP A 37 14.44 -2.58 12.30
C TRP A 37 15.38 -3.44 11.45
N SER A 38 15.74 -3.00 10.24
CA SER A 38 16.69 -3.71 9.40
C SER A 38 17.91 -2.89 9.00
N GLY A 39 18.99 -3.05 9.77
CA GLY A 39 20.28 -2.42 9.47
C GLY A 39 20.87 -2.83 8.11
N LYS A 40 20.56 -4.02 7.59
CA LYS A 40 21.02 -4.48 6.26
C LYS A 40 20.50 -3.61 5.13
N GLU A 41 19.26 -3.12 5.23
CA GLU A 41 18.61 -2.34 4.17
C GLU A 41 19.08 -0.88 4.15
N ARG A 42 19.61 -0.38 5.28
CA ARG A 42 20.25 0.95 5.32
C ARG A 42 21.49 1.04 4.43
N GLY A 43 22.18 -0.08 4.17
CA GLY A 43 23.38 -0.13 3.34
C GLY A 43 23.11 -0.30 1.84
N LYS A 44 21.88 -0.64 1.45
CA LYS A 44 21.52 -0.95 0.06
C LYS A 44 21.01 0.28 -0.67
N ARG A 45 21.70 0.67 -1.73
CA ARG A 45 21.36 1.86 -2.53
C ARG A 45 20.03 1.69 -3.25
N GLU A 46 19.71 0.47 -3.64
CA GLU A 46 18.49 0.05 -4.33
C GLU A 46 17.24 0.43 -3.53
N TYR A 47 17.33 0.39 -2.20
CA TYR A 47 16.23 0.75 -1.31
C TYR A 47 16.33 2.19 -0.78
N MET A 48 17.55 2.65 -0.45
CA MET A 48 17.75 4.01 0.08
C MET A 48 17.48 5.11 -0.93
N PHE A 49 17.83 4.91 -2.21
CA PHE A 49 17.56 5.90 -3.27
C PHE A 49 16.06 6.22 -3.44
N PRO A 50 15.17 5.25 -3.70
CA PRO A 50 13.75 5.52 -3.87
C PRO A 50 13.08 5.97 -2.57
N LEU A 51 13.56 5.54 -1.39
CA LEU A 51 13.09 6.06 -0.11
C LEU A 51 13.44 7.54 0.06
N ALA A 52 14.70 7.92 -0.22
CA ALA A 52 15.13 9.30 -0.16
C ALA A 52 14.39 10.17 -1.19
N TRP A 53 14.17 9.65 -2.40
CA TRP A 53 13.39 10.31 -3.43
C TRP A 53 11.95 10.55 -2.95
N LEU A 54 11.27 9.53 -2.40
CA LEU A 54 9.93 9.68 -1.83
C LEU A 54 9.88 10.76 -0.74
N LEU A 55 10.80 10.73 0.22
CA LEU A 55 10.81 11.68 1.33
C LEU A 55 11.14 13.09 0.84
N LEU A 56 12.08 13.21 -0.10
CA LEU A 56 12.45 14.48 -0.70
C LEU A 56 11.28 15.10 -1.46
N ASP A 57 10.53 14.30 -2.23
CA ASP A 57 9.33 14.75 -2.92
C ASP A 57 8.28 15.29 -1.94
N VAL A 58 8.00 14.58 -0.83
CA VAL A 58 7.07 15.09 0.20
C VAL A 58 7.56 16.43 0.74
N VAL A 59 8.84 16.56 1.06
CA VAL A 59 9.41 17.78 1.66
C VAL A 59 9.36 18.94 0.65
N LEU A 60 9.85 18.74 -0.57
CA LEU A 60 9.88 19.77 -1.62
C LEU A 60 8.47 20.25 -1.96
N LEU A 61 7.52 19.33 -2.10
CA LEU A 61 6.12 19.68 -2.36
C LEU A 61 5.48 20.40 -1.16
N SER A 62 5.85 20.05 0.08
CA SER A 62 5.35 20.70 1.29
C SER A 62 5.82 22.15 1.43
N LEU A 63 7.02 22.47 0.91
CA LEU A 63 7.58 23.83 0.87
C LEU A 63 6.89 24.73 -0.16
N MET A 64 6.26 24.16 -1.19
CA MET A 64 5.57 24.95 -2.21
C MET A 64 4.32 25.63 -1.62
N PRO A 65 4.13 26.95 -1.82
CA PRO A 65 2.99 27.68 -1.25
C PRO A 65 1.66 27.27 -1.90
N GLU A 66 1.66 26.96 -3.20
CA GLU A 66 0.51 26.46 -3.92
C GLU A 66 0.46 24.93 -3.86
N LYS A 67 -0.59 24.37 -3.25
CA LYS A 67 -0.73 22.91 -3.07
C LYS A 67 -1.95 22.38 -3.81
N LYS A 68 -1.72 21.43 -4.73
CA LYS A 68 -2.76 20.70 -5.48
C LYS A 68 -2.54 19.20 -5.36
N SER A 69 -3.63 18.43 -5.38
CA SER A 69 -3.58 16.95 -5.30
C SER A 69 -2.79 16.33 -6.44
N ARG A 70 -2.88 16.90 -7.65
CA ARG A 70 -2.13 16.44 -8.85
C ARG A 70 -0.61 16.47 -8.72
N TYR A 71 -0.05 17.22 -7.76
CA TYR A 71 1.39 17.23 -7.54
C TYR A 71 1.91 15.95 -6.87
N LEU A 72 1.00 15.10 -6.37
CA LEU A 72 1.36 13.78 -5.83
C LEU A 72 1.57 12.71 -6.91
N LEU A 73 1.23 12.97 -8.18
CA LEU A 73 1.44 12.00 -9.26
C LEU A 73 2.89 11.47 -9.35
N PRO A 74 3.94 12.31 -9.33
CA PRO A 74 5.32 11.81 -9.38
C PRO A 74 5.70 10.96 -8.16
N ILE A 75 5.13 11.20 -6.98
CA ILE A 75 5.50 10.47 -5.75
C ILE A 75 5.01 9.02 -5.74
N LEU A 76 4.05 8.68 -6.61
CA LEU A 76 3.51 7.32 -6.74
C LEU A 76 4.58 6.34 -7.25
N ILE A 77 5.52 6.81 -8.06
CA ILE A 77 6.61 6.00 -8.61
C ILE A 77 7.55 5.53 -7.49
N PRO A 78 8.20 6.41 -6.71
CA PRO A 78 9.05 5.95 -5.62
C PRO A 78 8.24 5.25 -4.52
N ALA A 79 6.97 5.60 -4.28
CA ALA A 79 6.12 4.88 -3.32
C ALA A 79 5.89 3.42 -3.70
N SER A 80 5.52 3.16 -4.96
CA SER A 80 5.29 1.79 -5.44
C SER A 80 6.60 0.98 -5.46
N TYR A 81 7.72 1.62 -5.78
CA TYR A 81 9.04 0.97 -5.74
C TYR A 81 9.40 0.50 -4.32
N VAL A 82 9.31 1.37 -3.32
CA VAL A 82 9.69 1.06 -1.93
C VAL A 82 8.80 -0.07 -1.37
N MET A 83 7.51 -0.08 -1.72
CA MET A 83 6.59 -1.16 -1.37
C MET A 83 6.93 -2.49 -2.07
N GLY A 84 7.23 -2.46 -3.37
CA GLY A 84 7.64 -3.65 -4.12
C GLY A 84 8.94 -4.25 -3.56
N TYR A 85 9.91 -3.39 -3.26
CA TYR A 85 11.16 -3.79 -2.61
C TYR A 85 10.92 -4.46 -1.26
N LEU A 86 10.00 -3.93 -0.43
CA LEU A 86 9.64 -4.54 0.85
C LEU A 86 9.13 -5.98 0.67
N ILE A 87 8.28 -6.23 -0.33
CA ILE A 87 7.74 -7.57 -0.58
C ILE A 87 8.85 -8.54 -1.00
N VAL A 88 9.76 -8.12 -1.88
CA VAL A 88 10.93 -8.93 -2.27
C VAL A 88 11.82 -9.21 -1.06
N ALA A 89 12.09 -8.19 -0.24
CA ALA A 89 12.87 -8.36 0.98
C ALA A 89 12.21 -9.33 1.97
N TRP A 90 10.89 -9.31 2.11
CA TRP A 90 10.15 -10.30 2.90
C TRP A 90 10.25 -11.70 2.31
N ASN A 91 10.18 -11.85 0.99
CA ASN A 91 10.31 -13.15 0.35
C ASN A 91 11.65 -13.83 0.67
N GLU A 92 12.76 -13.09 0.55
CA GLU A 92 14.10 -13.58 0.89
C GLU A 92 14.21 -13.96 2.38
N ARG A 93 13.67 -13.13 3.27
CA ARG A 93 13.85 -13.27 4.73
C ARG A 93 12.95 -14.30 5.37
N LEU A 94 11.71 -14.41 4.90
CA LEU A 94 10.75 -15.38 5.43
C LEU A 94 11.07 -16.80 4.96
N THR A 95 11.73 -16.93 3.81
CA THR A 95 12.24 -18.21 3.29
C THR A 95 13.59 -18.63 3.91
N SER A 96 14.33 -17.68 4.50
CA SER A 96 15.62 -17.95 5.18
C SER A 96 15.45 -18.80 6.44
N SER A 97 16.51 -19.52 6.87
CA SER A 97 16.45 -20.47 8.00
C SER A 97 16.13 -19.84 9.37
N ARG A 98 16.35 -18.53 9.54
CA ARG A 98 16.09 -17.79 10.78
C ARG A 98 15.40 -16.44 10.49
N PRO A 99 14.10 -16.45 10.18
CA PRO A 99 13.33 -15.23 9.93
C PRO A 99 13.16 -14.40 11.21
N LEU A 100 13.31 -13.08 11.09
CA LEU A 100 13.07 -12.15 12.19
C LEU A 100 11.59 -12.18 12.60
N LYS A 101 11.31 -12.15 13.91
CA LYS A 101 9.93 -12.12 14.42
C LYS A 101 9.16 -10.89 13.93
N ALA A 102 9.82 -9.74 13.84
CA ALA A 102 9.22 -8.50 13.34
C ALA A 102 8.73 -8.65 11.89
N ASP A 103 9.56 -9.20 11.00
CA ASP A 103 9.19 -9.41 9.59
C ASP A 103 7.96 -10.33 9.46
N LYS A 104 7.86 -11.39 10.27
CA LYS A 104 6.67 -12.26 10.31
C LYS A 104 5.42 -11.52 10.74
N VAL A 105 5.51 -10.72 11.80
CA VAL A 105 4.36 -9.98 12.33
C VAL A 105 3.92 -8.91 11.34
N LEU A 106 4.85 -8.11 10.83
CA LEU A 106 4.55 -7.03 9.89
C LEU A 106 3.96 -7.55 8.57
N TYR A 107 4.49 -8.66 8.04
CA TYR A 107 3.91 -9.32 6.88
C TYR A 107 2.49 -9.81 7.15
N ARG A 108 2.26 -10.50 8.29
CA ARG A 108 0.92 -11.00 8.65
C ARG A 108 -0.09 -9.87 8.80
N VAL A 109 0.26 -8.79 9.48
CA VAL A 109 -0.65 -7.65 9.68
C VAL A 109 -1.03 -7.05 8.32
N ASN A 110 -0.07 -6.83 7.43
CA ASN A 110 -0.33 -6.31 6.07
C ASN A 110 -1.18 -7.27 5.23
N ALA A 111 -0.84 -8.57 5.22
CA ALA A 111 -1.54 -9.56 4.41
C ALA A 111 -2.97 -9.81 4.91
N TRP A 112 -3.19 -9.87 6.22
CA TRP A 112 -4.53 -9.99 6.80
C TRP A 112 -5.38 -8.74 6.59
N LEU A 113 -4.79 -7.54 6.67
CA LEU A 113 -5.49 -6.31 6.35
C LEU A 113 -5.96 -6.31 4.89
N LEU A 114 -5.09 -6.70 3.96
CA LEU A 114 -5.44 -6.82 2.55
C LEU A 114 -6.56 -7.85 2.32
N ALA A 115 -6.42 -9.05 2.89
CA ALA A 115 -7.43 -10.11 2.78
C ALA A 115 -8.78 -9.68 3.36
N GLY A 116 -8.77 -9.00 4.52
CA GLY A 116 -9.98 -8.47 5.16
C GLY A 116 -10.67 -7.40 4.32
N ILE A 117 -9.92 -6.46 3.74
CA ILE A 117 -10.49 -5.45 2.86
C ILE A 117 -11.11 -6.08 1.61
N VAL A 118 -10.42 -7.03 0.97
CA VAL A 118 -10.94 -7.75 -0.20
C VAL A 118 -12.21 -8.53 0.16
N ALA A 119 -12.26 -9.17 1.34
CA ALA A 119 -13.45 -9.89 1.80
C ALA A 119 -14.68 -8.99 2.03
N VAL A 120 -14.49 -7.69 2.29
CA VAL A 120 -15.58 -6.72 2.48
C VAL A 120 -16.13 -6.17 1.15
N LEU A 121 -15.35 -6.22 0.06
CA LEU A 121 -15.75 -5.70 -1.25
C LEU A 121 -17.09 -6.24 -1.77
N PRO A 122 -17.46 -7.53 -1.60
CA PRO A 122 -18.77 -8.03 -2.02
C PRO A 122 -19.94 -7.32 -1.33
N VAL A 123 -19.79 -6.97 -0.05
CA VAL A 123 -20.82 -6.24 0.72
C VAL A 123 -21.01 -4.83 0.17
N ALA A 124 -19.90 -4.16 -0.17
CA ALA A 124 -19.97 -2.87 -0.87
C ALA A 124 -20.60 -3.02 -2.27
N GLY A 125 -20.23 -4.08 -2.99
CA GLY A 125 -20.80 -4.43 -4.29
C GLY A 125 -22.32 -4.62 -4.26
N TYR A 126 -22.85 -5.26 -3.21
CA TYR A 126 -24.28 -5.40 -3.00
C TYR A 126 -24.98 -4.04 -2.92
N LYS A 127 -24.48 -3.14 -2.06
CA LYS A 127 -25.08 -1.82 -1.83
C LYS A 127 -24.99 -0.90 -3.05
N PHE A 128 -23.86 -0.90 -3.75
CA PHE A 128 -23.62 0.07 -4.82
C PHE A 128 -23.99 -0.43 -6.21
N LEU A 129 -23.74 -1.71 -6.53
CA LEU A 129 -23.96 -2.25 -7.88
C LEU A 129 -25.31 -2.98 -7.99
N TYR A 130 -25.61 -3.87 -7.05
CA TYR A 130 -26.82 -4.69 -7.12
C TYR A 130 -28.08 -3.88 -6.75
N SER A 131 -28.06 -3.17 -5.61
CA SER A 131 -29.20 -2.35 -5.18
C SER A 131 -29.55 -1.21 -6.15
N SER A 132 -28.60 -0.78 -6.97
CA SER A 132 -28.79 0.29 -7.96
C SER A 132 -29.22 -0.26 -9.33
N GLY A 133 -29.37 -1.58 -9.48
CA GLY A 133 -29.84 -2.22 -10.71
C GLY A 133 -28.81 -2.30 -11.84
N TYR A 134 -27.54 -1.96 -11.60
CA TYR A 134 -26.49 -1.98 -12.64
C TYR A 134 -26.02 -3.39 -13.02
N MET A 135 -26.31 -4.40 -12.20
CA MET A 135 -25.77 -5.76 -12.37
C MET A 135 -26.85 -6.82 -12.19
N SER A 136 -26.87 -7.82 -13.09
CA SER A 136 -27.76 -8.98 -12.96
C SER A 136 -27.31 -9.89 -11.81
N LEU A 137 -28.28 -10.58 -11.19
CA LEU A 137 -28.01 -11.48 -10.06
C LEU A 137 -26.95 -12.55 -10.38
N PRO A 138 -26.98 -13.23 -11.55
CA PRO A 138 -25.96 -14.25 -11.86
C PRO A 138 -24.54 -13.66 -11.94
N LEU A 139 -24.40 -12.50 -12.58
CA LEU A 139 -23.10 -11.83 -12.71
C LEU A 139 -22.56 -11.40 -11.34
N TYR A 140 -23.44 -10.89 -10.48
CA TYR A 140 -23.07 -10.50 -9.12
C TYR A 140 -22.58 -11.70 -8.28
N VAL A 141 -23.24 -12.86 -8.37
CA VAL A 141 -22.82 -14.08 -7.68
C VAL A 141 -21.43 -14.53 -8.14
N VAL A 142 -21.17 -14.54 -9.45
CA VAL A 142 -19.85 -14.90 -10.00
C VAL A 142 -18.76 -13.97 -9.48
N VAL A 143 -18.99 -12.65 -9.51
CA VAL A 143 -18.05 -11.65 -8.99
C VAL A 143 -17.78 -11.87 -7.50
N CYS A 144 -18.81 -12.16 -6.71
CA CYS A 144 -18.65 -12.46 -5.28
C CYS A 144 -17.78 -13.71 -5.08
N LEU A 145 -18.03 -14.80 -5.80
CA LEU A 145 -17.25 -16.03 -5.68
C LEU A 145 -15.78 -15.80 -6.01
N ILE A 146 -15.48 -15.03 -7.06
CA ILE A 146 -14.10 -14.69 -7.44
C ILE A 146 -13.43 -13.89 -6.33
N ILE A 147 -14.10 -12.85 -5.81
CA ILE A 147 -13.52 -11.99 -4.76
C ILE A 147 -13.28 -12.79 -3.47
N TRP A 148 -14.22 -13.65 -3.06
CA TRP A 148 -14.05 -14.52 -1.90
C TRP A 148 -12.93 -15.55 -2.10
N ALA A 149 -12.80 -16.12 -3.30
CA ALA A 149 -11.69 -17.03 -3.61
C ALA A 149 -10.33 -16.32 -3.48
N ILE A 150 -10.21 -15.08 -3.98
CA ILE A 150 -9.02 -14.25 -3.83
C ILE A 150 -8.75 -13.95 -2.34
N ALA A 151 -9.77 -13.56 -1.58
CA ALA A 151 -9.63 -13.28 -0.15
C ALA A 151 -9.13 -14.51 0.64
N VAL A 152 -9.67 -15.69 0.36
CA VAL A 152 -9.24 -16.96 0.97
C VAL A 152 -7.80 -17.29 0.59
N TYR A 153 -7.43 -17.12 -0.69
CA TYR A 153 -6.07 -17.35 -1.16
C TYR A 153 -5.06 -16.41 -0.48
N LEU A 154 -5.39 -15.12 -0.34
CA LEU A 154 -4.57 -14.14 0.38
C LEU A 154 -4.43 -14.48 1.87
N GLY A 155 -5.53 -14.88 2.53
CA GLY A 155 -5.51 -15.33 3.92
C GLY A 155 -4.65 -16.58 4.11
N TYR A 156 -4.70 -17.52 3.15
CA TYR A 156 -3.85 -18.69 3.15
C TYR A 156 -2.36 -18.36 2.95
N ALA A 157 -2.03 -17.42 2.06
CA ALA A 157 -0.67 -16.92 1.89
C ALA A 157 -0.16 -16.25 3.18
N ALA A 158 -1.00 -15.46 3.85
CA ALA A 158 -0.70 -14.83 5.14
C ALA A 158 -0.37 -15.88 6.24
N LEU A 159 -1.12 -16.98 6.28
CA LEU A 159 -0.89 -18.08 7.23
C LEU A 159 0.41 -18.83 6.95
N ARG A 160 0.68 -19.14 5.68
CA ARG A 160 1.87 -19.89 5.27
C ARG A 160 3.16 -19.07 5.23
N LEU A 161 3.10 -17.76 5.46
CA LEU A 161 4.27 -16.85 5.39
C LEU A 161 5.01 -17.00 4.06
N ARG A 162 4.23 -17.02 2.96
CA ARG A 162 4.72 -17.19 1.58
C ARG A 162 4.42 -15.93 0.76
N PRO A 163 5.31 -14.92 0.78
CA PRO A 163 5.12 -13.68 0.06
C PRO A 163 5.20 -13.85 -1.45
N ASP A 164 5.89 -14.89 -1.92
CA ASP A 164 5.93 -15.35 -3.31
C ASP A 164 4.53 -15.51 -3.89
N ASN A 165 3.62 -16.17 -3.17
CA ASN A 165 2.23 -16.34 -3.57
C ASN A 165 1.45 -15.03 -3.75
N MET A 166 1.94 -13.90 -3.21
CA MET A 166 1.28 -12.60 -3.39
C MET A 166 1.74 -11.84 -4.64
N VAL A 167 2.87 -12.24 -5.24
CA VAL A 167 3.52 -11.51 -6.35
C VAL A 167 3.67 -12.38 -7.59
N VAL A 168 4.02 -13.65 -7.39
CA VAL A 168 4.24 -14.66 -8.42
C VAL A 168 3.13 -15.68 -8.22
N GLY A 169 1.96 -15.40 -8.81
CA GLY A 169 0.85 -16.35 -8.87
C GLY A 169 1.23 -17.62 -9.61
#